data_AF-A0A4Y2ASQ8-F1
#
_entry.id   AF-A0A4Y2ASQ8-F1
#
_cell.length_a   1.000
_cell.length_b   1.000
_cell.length_c   1.000
_cell.angle_alpha   90.00
_cell.angle_beta   90.00
_cell.angle_gamma   90.00
#
_symmetry.space_group_name_H-M   'P 1'
#
loop_
_entity.id
_entity.type
_entity.pdbx_description
1 polymer ?
#
loop_
_entity_poly.entity_id
_entity_poly.type
_entity_poly.pdbx_seq_one_letter_code
_entity_poly.pdbx_strand_id
1 'polypeptide(L)'
;MSWTVFKTQFHTVSSANGWNNRVKASQLVASLRGTAAEVLQGVPSDKLTDVTTIKNALAARSGDSHLTQFYRTELKTRRQKPGESLQVLAADVEQLMSLAYAECPQDVRDSLAAQYFVDAIRDEDTQHTTRLVDAKDLKSALAHSMKYEAAKTVSKTSQNVKSIEIEDSTGKEKDEKFDCLLKTLEKLLNSHVTGKKTPRRNPKVQLAGSVTKRGKYRGSANQEN
;
A
#
# COMPACT_ATOMS: atom_id res chain seq x y z
N MET A 1 21.63 31.47 -9.07
CA MET A 1 21.64 30.61 -7.85
C MET A 1 20.28 29.94 -7.74
N SER A 2 20.22 28.62 -7.55
CA SER A 2 18.94 27.91 -7.33
C SER A 2 18.31 28.31 -5.98
N TRP A 3 16.98 28.32 -5.91
CA TRP A 3 16.22 28.61 -4.69
C TRP A 3 16.62 27.72 -3.52
N THR A 4 16.85 26.42 -3.76
CA THR A 4 17.30 25.46 -2.75
C THR A 4 18.68 25.82 -2.20
N VAL A 5 19.62 26.17 -3.08
CA VAL A 5 20.98 26.60 -2.70
C VAL A 5 20.92 27.87 -1.85
N PHE A 6 20.09 28.84 -2.24
CA PHE A 6 19.89 30.06 -1.47
C PHE A 6 19.32 29.77 -0.08
N LYS A 7 18.30 28.91 0.04
CA LYS A 7 17.72 28.51 1.33
C LYS A 7 18.75 27.88 2.26
N THR A 8 19.57 26.95 1.75
CA THR A 8 20.63 26.30 2.54
C THR A 8 21.67 27.31 3.01
N GLN A 9 22.16 28.17 2.13
CA GLN A 9 23.13 29.21 2.51
C GLN A 9 22.55 30.19 3.54
N PHE A 10 21.32 30.66 3.30
CA PHE A 10 20.62 31.56 4.22
C PHE A 10 20.42 30.90 5.60
N HIS A 11 20.02 29.62 5.64
CA HIS A 11 19.88 28.87 6.87
C HIS A 11 21.21 28.79 7.63
N THR A 12 22.28 28.34 6.97
CA THR A 12 23.62 28.21 7.56
C THR A 12 24.12 29.54 8.13
N VAL A 13 24.02 30.62 7.36
CA VAL A 13 24.45 31.96 7.81
C VAL A 13 23.60 32.44 8.98
N SER A 14 22.27 32.27 8.90
CA SER A 14 21.37 32.73 9.96
C SER A 14 21.56 31.99 11.27
N SER A 15 21.88 30.70 11.22
CA SER A 15 22.15 29.87 12.40
C SER A 15 23.50 30.19 13.01
N ALA A 16 24.56 30.34 12.18
CA ALA A 16 25.89 30.74 12.66
C ALA A 16 25.88 32.12 13.34
N ASN A 17 25.05 33.04 12.87
CA ASN A 17 24.93 34.39 13.43
C ASN A 17 23.82 34.54 14.49
N GLY A 18 23.13 33.46 14.87
CA GLY A 18 22.08 33.52 15.90
C GLY A 18 20.90 34.45 15.56
N TRP A 19 20.57 34.62 14.28
CA TRP A 19 19.52 35.56 13.89
C TRP A 19 18.14 35.13 14.41
N ASN A 20 17.44 36.06 15.05
CA ASN A 20 16.02 35.89 15.35
C ASN A 20 15.16 36.07 14.08
N ASN A 21 13.87 35.71 14.16
CA ASN A 21 12.97 35.73 13.00
C ASN A 21 12.84 37.11 12.35
N ARG A 22 12.89 38.20 13.12
CA ARG A 22 12.82 39.57 12.61
C ARG A 22 14.06 39.94 11.81
N VAL A 23 15.26 39.57 12.30
CA VAL A 23 16.52 39.77 11.58
C VAL A 23 16.56 38.90 10.33
N LYS A 24 16.11 37.65 10.41
CA LYS A 24 15.96 36.77 9.24
C LYS A 24 15.05 37.39 8.18
N ALA A 25 13.87 37.88 8.56
CA ALA A 25 12.94 38.50 7.62
C ALA A 25 13.55 39.74 6.95
N SER A 26 14.17 40.63 7.75
CA SER A 26 14.80 41.85 7.25
C SER A 26 15.95 41.54 6.29
N GLN A 27 16.82 40.59 6.64
CA GLN A 27 17.93 40.19 5.80
C GLN A 27 17.47 39.46 4.53
N LEU A 28 16.40 38.66 4.64
CA LEU A 28 15.81 37.99 3.49
C LEU A 28 15.31 39.03 2.48
N VAL A 29 14.49 39.99 2.93
CA VAL A 29 14.03 41.13 2.09
C VAL A 29 15.21 41.89 1.49
N ALA A 30 16.22 42.22 2.31
CA ALA A 30 17.40 42.95 1.87
C ALA A 30 18.29 42.18 0.89
N SER A 31 18.18 40.85 0.82
CA SER A 31 18.93 40.01 -0.11
C SER A 31 18.25 39.81 -1.47
N LEU A 32 16.94 40.10 -1.58
CA LEU A 32 16.20 39.94 -2.83
C LEU A 32 16.63 40.98 -3.87
N ARG A 33 16.85 40.52 -5.10
CA ARG A 33 17.30 41.35 -6.23
C ARG A 33 16.56 40.95 -7.50
N GLY A 34 16.41 41.91 -8.41
CA GLY A 34 15.78 41.68 -9.72
C GLY A 34 14.36 41.13 -9.59
N THR A 35 14.01 40.16 -10.44
CA THR A 35 12.71 39.49 -10.40
C THR A 35 12.41 38.95 -9.01
N ALA A 36 13.39 38.40 -8.27
CA ALA A 36 13.19 37.92 -6.90
C ALA A 36 12.58 38.97 -5.93
N ALA A 37 12.85 40.26 -6.13
CA ALA A 37 12.30 41.34 -5.30
C ALA A 37 10.83 41.67 -5.61
N GLU A 38 10.33 41.40 -6.83
CA GLU A 38 8.96 41.77 -7.21
C GLU A 38 7.88 41.00 -6.41
N VAL A 39 8.23 39.87 -5.78
CA VAL A 39 7.32 39.11 -4.88
C VAL A 39 6.89 39.95 -3.70
N LEU A 40 7.74 40.90 -3.29
CA LEU A 40 7.45 41.78 -2.17
C LEU A 40 6.29 42.74 -2.48
N GLN A 41 5.98 43.00 -3.75
CA GLN A 41 4.84 43.85 -4.13
C GLN A 41 3.49 43.20 -3.78
N GLY A 42 3.42 41.86 -3.76
CA GLY A 42 2.22 41.11 -3.41
C GLY A 42 2.07 40.79 -1.92
N VAL A 43 3.06 41.14 -1.09
CA VAL A 43 3.06 40.86 0.36
C VAL A 43 2.74 42.15 1.13
N PRO A 44 1.71 42.16 1.99
CA PRO A 44 1.41 43.30 2.84
C PRO A 44 2.62 43.72 3.71
N SER A 45 2.84 45.03 3.86
CA SER A 45 4.02 45.56 4.54
C SER A 45 4.14 45.12 6.01
N ASP A 46 3.02 44.91 6.70
CA ASP A 46 2.98 44.42 8.08
C ASP A 46 3.47 42.96 8.19
N LYS A 47 3.34 42.18 7.11
CA LYS A 47 3.77 40.79 7.01
C LYS A 47 5.21 40.60 6.54
N LEU A 48 5.89 41.68 6.10
CA LEU A 48 7.31 41.65 5.75
C LEU A 48 8.25 41.43 6.95
N THR A 49 7.70 41.36 8.16
CA THR A 49 8.44 40.98 9.37
C THR A 49 8.40 39.48 9.67
N ASP A 50 7.51 38.73 8.99
CA ASP A 50 7.41 37.28 9.12
C ASP A 50 8.19 36.58 7.99
N VAL A 51 9.27 35.91 8.40
CA VAL A 51 10.14 35.13 7.51
C VAL A 51 9.37 34.03 6.79
N THR A 52 8.32 33.47 7.39
CA THR A 52 7.53 32.37 6.83
C THR A 52 6.70 32.85 5.65
N THR A 53 6.00 33.97 5.82
CA THR A 53 5.21 34.61 4.76
C THR A 53 6.07 34.95 3.54
N ILE A 54 7.26 35.54 3.75
CA ILE A 54 8.17 35.90 2.66
C ILE A 54 8.71 34.65 1.93
N LYS A 55 9.10 33.61 2.68
CA LYS A 55 9.56 32.33 2.10
C LYS A 55 8.47 31.68 1.25
N ASN A 56 7.23 31.69 1.71
CA ASN A 56 6.11 31.10 0.98
C ASN A 56 5.80 31.84 -0.32
N ALA A 57 5.76 33.17 -0.28
CA ALA A 57 5.54 33.98 -1.48
C ALA A 57 6.67 33.79 -2.51
N LEU A 58 7.91 33.66 -2.04
CA LEU A 58 9.06 33.41 -2.90
C LEU A 58 9.05 31.99 -3.49
N ALA A 59 8.67 30.99 -2.70
CA ALA A 59 8.51 29.61 -3.16
C ALA A 59 7.40 29.49 -4.22
N ALA A 60 6.27 30.19 -4.04
CA ALA A 60 5.15 30.18 -4.98
C ALA A 60 5.55 30.70 -6.37
N ARG A 61 6.38 31.74 -6.42
CA ARG A 61 6.80 32.34 -7.70
C ARG A 61 8.02 31.66 -8.34
N SER A 62 8.87 30.99 -7.56
CA SER A 62 10.13 30.44 -8.08
C SER A 62 9.96 29.30 -9.09
N GLY A 63 8.73 28.89 -9.43
CA GLY A 63 8.43 27.84 -10.42
C GLY A 63 8.81 26.42 -9.96
N ASP A 64 9.55 26.31 -8.86
CA ASP A 64 10.01 25.07 -8.23
C ASP A 64 8.85 24.15 -7.84
N SER A 65 7.67 24.71 -7.58
CA SER A 65 6.46 23.93 -7.30
C SER A 65 6.02 23.07 -8.50
N HIS A 66 6.07 23.61 -9.72
CA HIS A 66 5.72 22.85 -10.93
C HIS A 66 6.76 21.77 -11.23
N LEU A 67 8.05 22.08 -11.05
CA LEU A 67 9.14 21.13 -11.24
C LEU A 67 9.08 20.00 -10.19
N THR A 68 8.78 20.32 -8.94
CA THR A 68 8.53 19.34 -7.88
C THR A 68 7.36 18.42 -8.23
N GLN A 69 6.27 18.98 -8.75
CA GLN A 69 5.10 18.20 -9.16
C GLN A 69 5.39 17.27 -10.35
N PHE A 70 6.25 17.72 -11.28
CA PHE A 70 6.75 16.89 -12.37
C PHE A 70 7.48 15.66 -11.83
N TYR A 71 8.46 15.84 -10.93
CA TYR A 71 9.19 14.71 -10.34
C TYR A 71 8.33 13.78 -9.50
N ARG A 72 7.32 14.31 -8.80
CA ARG A 72 6.31 13.48 -8.10
C ARG A 72 5.52 12.60 -9.06
N THR A 73 5.24 13.12 -10.25
CA THR A 73 4.53 12.36 -11.29
C THR A 73 5.44 11.29 -11.86
N GLU A 74 6.70 11.62 -12.11
CA GLU A 74 7.74 10.70 -12.58
C GLU A 74 7.97 9.55 -11.59
N LEU A 75 8.02 9.82 -10.28
CA LEU A 75 8.08 8.77 -9.23
C LEU A 75 6.89 7.80 -9.30
N LYS A 76 5.67 8.31 -9.48
CA LYS A 76 4.46 7.47 -9.50
C LYS A 76 4.42 6.54 -10.71
N THR A 77 4.87 7.04 -11.86
CA THR A 77 4.89 6.29 -13.11
C THR A 77 6.16 5.48 -13.31
N ARG A 78 7.16 5.64 -12.46
CA ARG A 78 8.43 4.92 -12.53
C ARG A 78 8.21 3.42 -12.43
N ARG A 79 8.70 2.67 -13.43
CA ARG A 79 8.74 1.21 -13.46
C ARG A 79 10.09 0.74 -13.96
N GLN A 80 10.61 -0.36 -13.41
CA GLN A 80 11.88 -0.96 -13.79
C GLN A 80 11.86 -1.34 -15.27
N LYS A 81 12.84 -0.86 -16.03
CA LYS A 81 12.97 -1.16 -17.46
C LYS A 81 13.48 -2.60 -17.67
N PRO A 82 13.18 -3.24 -18.81
CA PRO A 82 13.78 -4.53 -19.15
C PRO A 82 15.31 -4.46 -19.12
N GLY A 83 15.95 -5.33 -18.32
CA GLY A 83 17.41 -5.38 -18.18
C GLY A 83 18.02 -4.30 -17.27
N GLU A 84 17.21 -3.43 -16.68
CA GLU A 84 17.69 -2.48 -15.67
C GLU A 84 17.95 -3.18 -14.34
N SER A 85 19.12 -2.95 -13.74
CA SER A 85 19.43 -3.51 -12.43
C SER A 85 18.66 -2.79 -11.32
N LEU A 86 18.39 -3.50 -10.22
CA LEU A 86 17.74 -2.91 -9.04
C LEU A 86 18.51 -1.72 -8.47
N GLN A 87 19.83 -1.69 -8.60
CA GLN A 87 20.67 -0.59 -8.13
C GLN A 87 20.44 0.69 -8.95
N VAL A 88 20.32 0.57 -10.28
CA VAL A 88 20.06 1.70 -11.16
C VAL A 88 18.65 2.25 -10.89
N LEU A 89 17.67 1.36 -10.73
CA LEU A 89 16.32 1.75 -10.32
C LEU A 89 16.33 2.50 -8.97
N ALA A 90 17.03 1.97 -7.97
CA ALA A 90 17.11 2.60 -6.64
C ALA A 90 17.78 3.98 -6.68
N ALA A 91 18.88 4.12 -7.42
CA ALA A 91 19.56 5.40 -7.56
C ALA A 91 18.65 6.47 -8.21
N ASP A 92 17.90 6.08 -9.24
CA ASP A 92 16.95 6.96 -9.91
C ASP A 92 15.78 7.35 -8.98
N VAL A 93 15.24 6.39 -8.21
CA VAL A 93 14.23 6.66 -7.17
C VAL A 93 14.77 7.62 -6.11
N GLU A 94 16.00 7.44 -5.62
CA GLU A 94 16.63 8.31 -4.64
C GLU A 94 16.81 9.74 -5.16
N GLN A 95 17.26 9.86 -6.41
CA GLN A 95 17.39 11.15 -7.09
C GLN A 95 16.03 11.85 -7.20
N LEU A 96 15.02 11.16 -7.73
CA LEU A 96 13.67 11.71 -7.87
C LEU A 96 13.06 12.07 -6.51
N MET A 97 13.28 11.27 -5.46
CA MET A 97 12.82 11.58 -4.10
C MET A 97 13.46 12.85 -3.54
N SER A 98 14.75 13.05 -3.79
CA SER A 98 15.48 14.25 -3.38
C SER A 98 14.93 15.51 -4.06
N LEU A 99 14.43 15.38 -5.29
CA LEU A 99 13.86 16.49 -6.07
C LEU A 99 12.36 16.71 -5.77
N ALA A 100 11.57 15.65 -5.62
CA ALA A 100 10.12 15.68 -5.44
C ALA A 100 9.68 16.01 -3.99
N TYR A 101 10.54 15.72 -3.02
CA TYR A 101 10.23 15.81 -1.59
C TYR A 101 11.36 16.46 -0.78
N ALA A 102 12.12 17.40 -1.37
CA ALA A 102 13.26 18.07 -0.72
C ALA A 102 12.95 18.67 0.67
N GLU A 103 11.70 19.11 0.89
CA GLU A 103 11.24 19.75 2.14
C GLU A 103 10.73 18.74 3.19
N CYS A 104 10.59 17.47 2.84
CA CYS A 104 10.13 16.45 3.77
C CYS A 104 11.25 15.98 4.71
N PRO A 105 10.93 15.64 5.97
CA PRO A 105 11.86 14.99 6.88
C PRO A 105 12.50 13.72 6.27
N GLN A 106 13.75 13.44 6.64
CA GLN A 106 14.53 12.34 6.04
C GLN A 106 13.86 10.98 6.24
N ASP A 107 13.34 10.71 7.44
CA ASP A 107 12.62 9.49 7.80
C ASP A 107 11.39 9.26 6.90
N VAL A 108 10.63 10.33 6.64
CA VAL A 108 9.48 10.28 5.72
C VAL A 108 9.94 10.00 4.30
N ARG A 109 11.03 10.63 3.85
CA ARG A 109 11.61 10.39 2.53
C ARG A 109 12.09 8.95 2.38
N ASP A 110 12.77 8.40 3.38
CA ASP A 110 13.33 7.05 3.34
C ASP A 110 12.24 5.99 3.23
N SER A 111 11.17 6.12 4.01
CA SER A 111 10.01 5.22 3.95
C SER A 111 9.26 5.33 2.62
N LEU A 112 9.04 6.55 2.11
CA LEU A 112 8.44 6.74 0.78
C LEU A 112 9.32 6.17 -0.33
N ALA A 113 10.63 6.37 -0.27
CA ALA A 113 11.58 5.88 -1.25
C ALA A 113 11.56 4.35 -1.31
N ALA A 114 11.52 3.68 -0.16
CA ALA A 114 11.35 2.23 -0.09
C ALA A 114 10.05 1.79 -0.78
N GLN A 115 8.92 2.44 -0.47
CA GLN A 115 7.62 2.11 -1.07
C GLN A 115 7.63 2.27 -2.61
N TYR A 116 8.07 3.44 -3.11
CA TYR A 116 8.14 3.69 -4.56
C TYR A 116 9.11 2.74 -5.26
N PHE A 117 10.23 2.39 -4.63
CA PHE A 117 11.15 1.40 -5.16
C PHE A 117 10.49 0.03 -5.30
N VAL A 118 9.86 -0.49 -4.24
CA VAL A 118 9.15 -1.77 -4.28
C VAL A 118 8.06 -1.77 -5.36
N ASP A 119 7.26 -0.72 -5.43
CA ASP A 119 6.17 -0.58 -6.41
C ASP A 119 6.70 -0.45 -7.86
N ALA A 120 7.94 -0.04 -8.04
CA ALA A 120 8.58 0.08 -9.35
C ALA A 120 9.25 -1.22 -9.83
N ILE A 121 9.51 -2.20 -8.95
CA ILE A 121 10.11 -3.50 -9.32
C ILE A 121 9.20 -4.22 -10.32
N ARG A 122 9.80 -4.77 -11.39
CA ARG A 122 9.07 -5.48 -12.45
C ARG A 122 8.86 -6.97 -12.17
N ASP A 123 9.80 -7.62 -11.48
CA ASP A 123 9.66 -9.04 -11.11
C ASP A 123 8.69 -9.18 -9.94
N GLU A 124 7.50 -9.73 -10.21
CA GLU A 124 6.41 -9.86 -9.23
C GLU A 124 6.84 -10.59 -7.96
N ASP A 125 7.59 -11.70 -8.08
CA ASP A 125 8.03 -12.44 -6.88
C ASP A 125 8.97 -11.60 -6.02
N THR A 126 9.91 -10.88 -6.65
CA THR A 126 10.85 -9.98 -5.96
C THR A 126 10.10 -8.80 -5.33
N GLN A 127 9.09 -8.25 -6.02
CA GLN A 127 8.24 -7.19 -5.48
C GLN A 127 7.49 -7.67 -4.23
N HIS A 128 6.78 -8.80 -4.30
CA HIS A 128 5.98 -9.31 -3.18
C HIS A 128 6.85 -9.67 -1.97
N THR A 129 7.98 -10.33 -2.20
CA THR A 129 8.90 -10.70 -1.11
C THR A 129 9.54 -9.48 -0.47
N THR A 130 9.89 -8.46 -1.25
CA THR A 130 10.42 -7.21 -0.70
C THR A 130 9.36 -6.43 0.06
N ARG A 131 8.09 -6.43 -0.40
CA ARG A 131 6.98 -5.76 0.30
C ARG A 131 6.72 -6.34 1.69
N LEU A 132 6.91 -7.65 1.87
CA LEU A 132 6.73 -8.33 3.17
C LEU A 132 7.78 -7.97 4.22
N VAL A 133 8.90 -7.36 3.83
CA VAL A 133 9.99 -7.03 4.74
C VAL A 133 9.70 -5.77 5.57
N ASP A 134 8.66 -4.99 5.23
CA ASP A 134 8.35 -3.69 5.86
C ASP A 134 9.60 -2.81 5.96
N ALA A 135 10.31 -2.66 4.84
CA ALA A 135 11.57 -1.93 4.77
C ALA A 135 11.37 -0.45 5.16
N LYS A 136 12.14 0.00 6.15
CA LYS A 136 12.08 1.38 6.68
C LYS A 136 12.76 2.41 5.78
N ASP A 137 13.66 1.94 4.94
CA ASP A 137 14.50 2.77 4.07
C ASP A 137 14.82 2.06 2.75
N LEU A 138 15.13 2.84 1.72
CA LEU A 138 15.44 2.37 0.37
C LEU A 138 16.59 1.37 0.34
N LYS A 139 17.62 1.57 1.17
CA LYS A 139 18.81 0.71 1.19
C LYS A 139 18.47 -0.66 1.74
N SER A 140 17.65 -0.74 2.78
CA SER A 140 17.11 -1.99 3.32
C SER A 140 16.27 -2.73 2.28
N ALA A 141 15.36 -2.03 1.59
CA ALA A 141 14.54 -2.62 0.52
C ALA A 141 15.42 -3.19 -0.60
N LEU A 142 16.37 -2.40 -1.12
CA LEU A 142 17.31 -2.80 -2.17
C LEU A 142 18.13 -4.03 -1.75
N ALA A 143 18.69 -4.02 -0.54
CA ALA A 143 19.49 -5.13 -0.05
C ALA A 143 18.69 -6.43 0.04
N HIS A 144 17.42 -6.36 0.46
CA HIS A 144 16.53 -7.51 0.49
C HIS A 144 16.17 -8.01 -0.91
N SER A 145 15.80 -7.13 -1.82
CA SER A 145 15.50 -7.49 -3.21
C SER A 145 16.70 -8.16 -3.90
N MET A 146 17.90 -7.61 -3.72
CA MET A 146 19.13 -8.20 -4.28
C MET A 146 19.44 -9.59 -3.71
N LYS A 147 19.25 -9.79 -2.40
CA LYS A 147 19.43 -11.11 -1.77
C LYS A 147 18.44 -12.13 -2.33
N TYR A 148 17.19 -11.72 -2.56
CA TYR A 148 16.18 -12.57 -3.14
C TYR A 148 16.49 -12.92 -4.60
N GLU A 149 16.88 -11.96 -5.44
CA GLU A 149 17.31 -12.24 -6.82
C GLU A 149 18.46 -13.25 -6.86
N ALA A 150 19.48 -13.06 -6.02
CA ALA A 150 20.59 -14.00 -5.90
C ALA A 150 20.11 -15.41 -5.50
N ALA A 151 19.27 -15.53 -4.47
CA ALA A 151 18.72 -16.82 -4.05
C ALA A 151 17.85 -17.48 -5.14
N LYS A 152 17.04 -16.70 -5.86
CA LYS A 152 16.18 -17.16 -6.96
C LYS A 152 17.00 -17.75 -8.11
N THR A 153 18.16 -17.17 -8.44
CA THR A 153 19.06 -17.74 -9.47
C THR A 153 19.62 -19.10 -9.07
N VAL A 154 19.98 -19.29 -7.79
CA VAL A 154 20.47 -20.57 -7.26
C VAL A 154 19.36 -21.62 -7.26
N SER A 155 18.14 -21.27 -6.85
CA SER A 155 16.99 -22.19 -6.87
C SER A 155 16.62 -22.64 -8.28
N LYS A 156 16.59 -21.73 -9.25
CA LYS A 156 16.35 -22.08 -10.67
C LYS A 156 17.43 -22.99 -11.24
N THR A 157 18.69 -22.78 -10.86
CA THR A 157 19.81 -23.63 -11.27
C THR A 157 19.72 -25.02 -10.61
N SER A 158 19.32 -25.09 -9.33
CA SER A 158 19.11 -26.36 -8.63
C SER A 158 17.93 -27.18 -9.16
N GLN A 159 16.85 -26.53 -9.62
CA GLN A 159 15.72 -27.22 -10.24
C GLN A 159 16.09 -27.74 -11.64
N ASN A 160 16.87 -27.00 -12.43
CA ASN A 160 17.37 -27.45 -13.72
C ASN A 160 18.40 -28.60 -13.62
N VAL A 161 19.07 -28.78 -12.47
CA VAL A 161 19.98 -29.93 -12.23
C VAL A 161 19.23 -31.16 -11.67
N LYS A 162 17.96 -31.00 -11.24
CA LYS A 162 17.11 -32.08 -10.71
C LYS A 162 15.90 -32.41 -11.57
N SER A 163 15.90 -32.02 -12.84
CA SER A 163 15.13 -32.75 -13.84
C SER A 163 15.84 -34.06 -14.15
N ILE A 164 15.76 -35.02 -13.21
CA ILE A 164 15.53 -36.40 -13.65
C ILE A 164 14.14 -36.32 -14.30
N GLU A 165 14.05 -36.68 -15.57
CA GLU A 165 12.77 -36.92 -16.21
C GLU A 165 12.08 -38.02 -15.39
N ILE A 166 11.23 -37.62 -14.46
CA ILE A 166 10.12 -38.48 -14.09
C ILE A 166 9.17 -38.30 -15.26
N GLU A 167 9.19 -39.27 -16.18
CA GLU A 167 8.05 -39.52 -17.05
C GLU A 167 6.80 -39.44 -16.17
N ASP A 168 6.02 -38.37 -16.34
CA ASP A 168 4.72 -38.21 -15.69
C ASP A 168 3.75 -39.21 -16.32
N SER A 169 3.83 -40.46 -15.86
CA SER A 169 2.83 -41.48 -16.09
C SER A 169 1.85 -41.55 -14.91
N THR A 170 1.39 -40.41 -14.37
CA THR A 170 0.33 -40.44 -13.35
C THR A 170 -0.61 -39.23 -13.41
N GLY A 171 -1.02 -38.85 -14.62
CA GLY A 171 -2.08 -37.87 -14.88
C GLY A 171 -3.50 -38.47 -15.07
N LYS A 172 -3.84 -39.62 -14.47
CA LYS A 172 -5.18 -40.23 -14.67
C LYS A 172 -5.96 -40.63 -13.41
N GLU A 173 -5.32 -40.79 -12.25
CA GLU A 173 -6.03 -41.32 -11.07
C GLU A 173 -6.72 -40.23 -10.21
N LYS A 174 -6.26 -38.98 -10.29
CA LYS A 174 -6.84 -37.88 -9.50
C LYS A 174 -8.16 -37.37 -10.09
N ASP A 175 -8.32 -37.43 -11.41
CA ASP A 175 -9.50 -36.94 -12.11
C ASP A 175 -10.71 -37.88 -11.94
N GLU A 176 -10.51 -39.20 -12.01
CA GLU A 176 -11.60 -40.16 -11.82
C GLU A 176 -12.20 -40.08 -10.40
N LYS A 177 -11.34 -39.90 -9.39
CA LYS A 177 -11.77 -39.76 -8.00
C LYS A 177 -12.54 -38.46 -7.77
N PHE A 178 -12.10 -37.38 -8.42
CA PHE A 178 -12.76 -36.08 -8.35
C PHE A 178 -14.13 -36.12 -9.07
N ASP A 179 -14.19 -36.74 -10.25
CA ASP A 179 -15.44 -36.95 -10.99
C ASP A 179 -16.44 -37.83 -10.25
N CYS A 180 -15.95 -38.85 -9.53
CA CYS A 180 -16.80 -39.72 -8.71
C CYS A 180 -17.40 -38.95 -7.53
N LEU A 181 -16.63 -38.05 -6.91
CA LEU A 181 -17.10 -37.16 -5.86
C LEU A 181 -18.14 -36.16 -6.40
N LEU A 182 -17.89 -35.55 -7.56
CA LEU A 182 -18.84 -34.64 -8.22
C LEU A 182 -20.17 -35.33 -8.55
N LYS A 183 -20.13 -36.53 -9.14
CA LYS A 183 -21.34 -37.34 -9.41
C LYS A 183 -22.11 -37.71 -8.15
N THR A 184 -21.40 -37.93 -7.03
CA THR A 184 -22.04 -38.26 -5.75
C THR A 184 -22.77 -37.06 -5.16
N LEU A 185 -22.16 -35.86 -5.25
CA LEU A 185 -22.78 -34.62 -4.82
C LEU A 185 -23.98 -34.24 -5.68
N GLU A 186 -23.90 -34.44 -6.99
CA GLU A 186 -24.99 -34.17 -7.92
C GLU A 186 -26.21 -35.09 -7.67
N LYS A 187 -25.98 -36.37 -7.37
CA LYS A 187 -27.04 -37.31 -6.95
C LYS A 187 -27.71 -36.90 -5.64
N LEU A 188 -26.93 -36.46 -4.66
CA LEU A 188 -27.44 -35.96 -3.37
C LEU A 188 -28.33 -34.73 -3.57
N LEU A 189 -27.90 -33.78 -4.39
CA LEU A 189 -28.65 -32.56 -4.69
C LEU A 189 -29.98 -32.86 -5.42
N ASN A 190 -29.94 -33.74 -6.42
CA ASN A 190 -31.13 -34.14 -7.18
C ASN A 190 -32.13 -34.93 -6.33
N SER A 191 -31.65 -35.74 -5.37
CA SER A 191 -32.52 -36.45 -4.41
C SER A 191 -33.23 -35.52 -3.41
N HIS A 192 -32.67 -34.34 -3.14
CA HIS A 192 -33.26 -33.37 -2.20
C HIS A 192 -34.31 -32.46 -2.87
N VAL A 193 -34.28 -32.31 -4.19
CA VAL A 193 -35.22 -31.45 -4.94
C VAL A 193 -36.56 -32.16 -5.24
N THR A 194 -36.59 -33.49 -5.27
CA THR A 194 -37.84 -34.26 -5.51
C THR A 194 -38.35 -34.93 -4.23
N GLY A 195 -38.95 -34.16 -3.32
CA GLY A 195 -39.41 -34.74 -2.05
C GLY A 195 -40.28 -33.89 -1.13
N LYS A 196 -41.00 -32.87 -1.62
CA LYS A 196 -42.11 -32.26 -0.85
C LYS A 196 -43.30 -31.94 -1.77
N LYS A 197 -44.25 -32.86 -1.87
CA LYS A 197 -45.66 -32.56 -2.14
C LYS A 197 -46.46 -32.95 -0.89
N THR A 198 -47.05 -31.96 -0.23
CA THR A 198 -47.94 -32.12 0.92
C THR A 198 -49.29 -32.71 0.48
N PRO A 199 -49.84 -33.72 1.16
CA PRO A 199 -51.24 -34.08 0.99
C PRO A 199 -52.10 -33.39 2.05
N ARG A 200 -52.93 -32.44 1.60
CA ARG A 200 -54.07 -31.88 2.33
C ARG A 200 -55.19 -32.92 2.31
N ARG A 201 -55.64 -33.43 3.46
CA ARG A 201 -56.80 -34.33 3.52
C ARG A 201 -57.59 -34.18 4.83
N ASN A 202 -58.79 -33.61 4.73
CA ASN A 202 -59.92 -33.88 5.63
C ASN A 202 -60.74 -35.04 5.02
N PRO A 203 -61.38 -35.92 5.82
CA PRO A 203 -62.80 -35.69 6.17
C PRO A 203 -63.25 -36.22 7.56
N LYS A 204 -64.52 -35.90 7.86
CA LYS A 204 -65.33 -36.09 9.08
C LYS A 204 -65.87 -37.53 9.30
N VAL A 205 -66.02 -37.89 10.60
CA VAL A 205 -67.18 -38.57 11.28
C VAL A 205 -67.35 -40.09 10.97
N GLN A 206 -67.56 -41.07 11.89
CA GLN A 206 -68.33 -41.16 13.15
C GLN A 206 -67.99 -42.46 13.95
N LEU A 207 -68.12 -42.41 15.29
CA LEU A 207 -68.57 -43.43 16.30
C LEU A 207 -68.12 -44.92 16.21
N ALA A 208 -67.83 -45.69 17.27
CA ALA A 208 -68.24 -45.68 18.69
C ALA A 208 -67.32 -46.57 19.57
N GLY A 209 -67.45 -46.38 20.90
CA GLY A 209 -67.12 -47.36 21.97
C GLY A 209 -65.72 -47.22 22.59
N SER A 210 -65.48 -47.16 23.89
CA SER A 210 -66.27 -46.93 25.10
C SER A 210 -65.30 -47.00 26.29
N VAL A 211 -65.49 -46.14 27.31
CA VAL A 211 -65.30 -46.43 28.77
C VAL A 211 -63.85 -46.63 29.30
N THR A 212 -63.39 -46.20 30.49
CA THR A 212 -63.64 -45.11 31.47
C THR A 212 -62.49 -45.15 32.51
N LYS A 213 -62.20 -44.01 33.17
CA LYS A 213 -61.57 -43.79 34.51
C LYS A 213 -60.05 -44.01 34.63
N ARG A 214 -59.28 -43.35 35.51
CA ARG A 214 -59.34 -42.16 36.40
C ARG A 214 -57.92 -42.02 37.00
N GLY A 215 -57.53 -40.79 37.38
CA GLY A 215 -56.55 -40.52 38.47
C GLY A 215 -55.44 -39.54 38.03
N LYS A 216 -55.46 -38.24 38.34
CA LYS A 216 -55.37 -37.46 39.61
C LYS A 216 -53.94 -36.96 39.95
N TYR A 217 -53.79 -35.62 39.84
CA TYR A 217 -52.97 -34.67 40.63
C TYR A 217 -51.43 -34.74 40.55
N ARG A 218 -50.62 -33.66 40.73
CA ARG A 218 -50.78 -32.24 41.14
C ARG A 218 -49.45 -31.51 40.78
N GLY A 219 -49.47 -30.24 40.31
CA GLY A 219 -48.93 -29.05 41.02
C GLY A 219 -47.40 -28.89 40.94
N SER A 220 -46.73 -27.74 40.79
CA SER A 220 -47.04 -26.30 40.79
C SER A 220 -45.78 -25.58 40.19
N ALA A 221 -45.92 -24.58 39.33
CA ALA A 221 -45.77 -23.13 39.58
C ALA A 221 -44.38 -22.67 40.11
N ASN A 222 -43.67 -21.85 39.31
CA ASN A 222 -43.33 -20.42 39.56
C ASN A 222 -42.04 -20.23 40.40
N GLN A 223 -41.21 -19.18 40.32
CA GLN A 223 -41.23 -17.89 39.62
C GLN A 223 -39.82 -17.29 39.64
N GLU A 224 -39.62 -16.31 38.76
CA GLU A 224 -38.78 -15.10 38.83
C GLU A 224 -38.01 -14.81 40.13
N ASN A 225 -36.72 -14.51 39.98
CA ASN A 225 -36.19 -13.14 40.09
C ASN A 225 -34.83 -13.04 39.37
#